data_AF-A1C5Q3-F1
#
_entry.id   AF-A1C5Q3-F1
#
_cell.length_a   1.000
_cell.length_b   1.000
_cell.length_c   1.000
_cell.angle_alpha   90.00
_cell.angle_beta   90.00
_cell.angle_gamma   90.00
#
_symmetry.space_group_name_H-M   'P 1'
#
loop_
_entity.id
_entity.type
_entity.pdbx_description
1 polymer ?
#
loop_
_entity_poly.entity_id
_entity_poly.type
_entity_poly.pdbx_seq_one_letter_code
_entity_poly.pdbx_strand_id
1 'polypeptide(L)'
;MKFSTIFSVFLATLSVQQDYGFDHIGIIIGEVKEKALKKKTKRDFVAQFHHLVMNKERDTEYRHTNWETRKQKDGKAEPKLEFLTKINSAKKATSVTKKGNEYIKDHKKWEAKKTDCKTFVDYIHSTIA
;
A
#
# COMPACT_ATOMS: atom_id res chain seq x y z
N MET A 1 -3.23 8.05 -25.05
CA MET A 1 -2.46 8.13 -23.80
C MET A 1 -3.14 7.21 -22.80
N LYS A 2 -2.46 6.18 -22.29
CA LYS A 2 -3.10 5.09 -21.52
C LYS A 2 -3.04 5.43 -20.03
N PHE A 3 -4.22 5.38 -19.41
CA PHE A 3 -4.51 5.84 -18.07
C PHE A 3 -3.78 5.00 -17.01
N SER A 4 -2.98 5.65 -16.15
CA SER A 4 -2.60 5.04 -14.87
C SER A 4 -3.87 4.83 -14.05
N THR A 5 -4.12 3.60 -13.62
CA THR A 5 -5.21 3.27 -12.71
C THR A 5 -4.58 2.63 -11.49
N ILE A 6 -4.60 3.37 -10.39
CA ILE A 6 -4.05 2.99 -9.09
C ILE A 6 -5.13 2.29 -8.28
N PHE A 7 -4.72 1.28 -7.51
CA PHE A 7 -5.59 0.50 -6.64
C PHE A 7 -4.92 0.32 -5.28
N SER A 8 -5.49 0.93 -4.25
CA SER A 8 -5.14 0.75 -2.84
C SER A 8 -5.70 -0.55 -2.29
N VAL A 9 -5.07 -1.14 -1.27
CA VAL A 9 -5.37 -2.49 -0.78
C VAL A 9 -4.96 -2.62 0.69
N PHE A 10 -5.83 -3.21 1.51
CA PHE A 10 -5.63 -3.52 2.93
C PHE A 10 -5.03 -4.94 3.12
N LEU A 11 -4.22 -5.15 4.16
CA LEU A 11 -3.47 -6.42 4.35
C LEU A 11 -3.31 -6.79 5.84
N ALA A 12 -4.34 -7.42 6.41
CA ALA A 12 -4.35 -7.87 7.80
C ALA A 12 -3.46 -9.12 8.05
N THR A 13 -2.74 -9.17 9.17
CA THR A 13 -1.96 -10.35 9.62
C THR A 13 -2.10 -10.60 11.13
N LEU A 14 -2.41 -11.85 11.52
CA LEU A 14 -2.87 -12.24 12.86
C LEU A 14 -1.88 -12.09 14.04
N SER A 15 -0.56 -12.16 13.85
CA SER A 15 0.35 -12.38 14.99
C SER A 15 0.75 -11.12 15.77
N VAL A 16 0.57 -9.92 15.21
CA VAL A 16 0.80 -8.63 15.90
C VAL A 16 -0.52 -8.05 16.44
N GLN A 17 -1.64 -8.56 15.96
CA GLN A 17 -3.00 -8.16 16.31
C GLN A 17 -3.33 -8.43 17.79
N GLN A 18 -2.82 -9.51 18.38
CA GLN A 18 -3.10 -9.90 19.76
C GLN A 18 -2.39 -9.00 20.80
N ASP A 19 -1.18 -8.54 20.50
CA ASP A 19 -0.40 -7.72 21.44
C ASP A 19 -0.69 -6.22 21.33
N TYR A 20 -1.13 -5.74 20.15
CA TYR A 20 -1.26 -4.31 19.85
C TYR A 20 -2.62 -3.89 19.28
N GLY A 21 -3.53 -4.82 19.01
CA GLY A 21 -4.94 -4.51 18.73
C GLY A 21 -5.26 -3.97 17.33
N PHE A 22 -4.36 -4.09 16.35
CA PHE A 22 -4.67 -3.72 14.96
C PHE A 22 -4.23 -4.76 13.93
N ASP A 23 -5.08 -4.92 12.92
CA ASP A 23 -4.72 -5.52 11.65
C ASP A 23 -3.69 -4.65 10.94
N HIS A 24 -2.65 -5.27 10.39
CA HIS A 24 -1.70 -4.55 9.55
C HIS A 24 -2.45 -3.94 8.34
N ILE A 25 -2.16 -2.70 7.99
CA ILE A 25 -2.83 -2.00 6.89
C ILE A 25 -1.74 -1.33 6.04
N GLY A 26 -1.89 -1.43 4.72
CA GLY A 26 -1.02 -0.76 3.77
C GLY A 26 -1.83 -0.23 2.60
N ILE A 27 -1.14 0.30 1.61
CA ILE A 27 -1.74 0.81 0.38
C ILE A 27 -0.93 0.27 -0.79
N ILE A 28 -1.61 -0.41 -1.72
CA ILE A 28 -1.01 -0.73 -3.01
C ILE A 28 -1.18 0.47 -3.93
N ILE A 29 -0.17 0.75 -4.73
CA ILE A 29 -0.22 1.75 -5.77
C ILE A 29 0.31 1.15 -7.03
N GLY A 30 -0.55 1.06 -8.05
CA GLY A 30 -0.23 0.34 -9.27
C GLY A 30 -0.62 1.06 -10.54
N GLU A 31 -0.07 0.58 -11.63
CA GLU A 31 -0.35 1.02 -12.97
C GLU A 31 -0.80 -0.19 -13.79
N VAL A 32 -1.96 -0.06 -14.44
CA VAL A 32 -2.40 -1.02 -15.46
C VAL A 32 -1.75 -0.64 -16.78
N LYS A 33 -0.79 -1.45 -17.23
CA LYS A 33 -0.14 -1.32 -18.52
C LYS A 33 -0.85 -2.20 -19.54
N GLU A 34 -1.45 -1.59 -20.55
CA GLU A 34 -2.06 -2.33 -21.64
C GLU A 34 -1.12 -2.43 -22.85
N LYS A 35 -0.67 -3.64 -23.17
CA LYS A 35 0.12 -3.91 -24.39
C LYS A 35 -0.79 -4.50 -25.46
N ALA A 36 -0.89 -3.82 -26.61
CA ALA A 36 -1.61 -4.36 -27.75
C ALA A 36 -0.74 -5.44 -28.42
N LEU A 37 -1.21 -6.69 -28.39
CA LEU A 37 -0.67 -7.77 -29.21
C LEU A 37 -1.65 -8.01 -30.37
N LYS A 38 -1.12 -8.40 -31.53
CA LYS A 38 -1.82 -8.47 -32.84
C LYS A 38 -3.26 -9.03 -32.83
N LYS A 39 -3.66 -9.84 -31.83
CA LYS A 39 -5.03 -10.37 -31.67
C LYS A 39 -5.60 -10.31 -30.23
N LYS A 40 -4.87 -9.77 -29.25
CA LYS A 40 -5.29 -9.71 -27.83
C LYS A 40 -4.71 -8.49 -27.13
N THR A 41 -5.48 -7.88 -26.23
CA THR A 41 -4.96 -6.87 -25.29
C THR A 41 -4.43 -7.58 -24.06
N LYS A 42 -3.13 -7.49 -23.78
CA LYS A 42 -2.58 -7.95 -22.51
C LYS A 42 -2.59 -6.80 -21.52
N ARG A 43 -3.20 -7.00 -20.34
CA ARG A 43 -3.16 -6.05 -19.22
C ARG A 43 -2.17 -6.59 -18.20
N ASP A 44 -1.14 -5.81 -17.91
CA ASP A 44 -0.17 -6.09 -16.85
C ASP A 44 -0.41 -5.09 -15.72
N PHE A 45 -0.47 -5.55 -14.46
CA PHE A 45 -0.57 -4.68 -13.29
C PHE A 45 0.80 -4.63 -12.60
N VAL A 46 1.45 -3.48 -12.67
CA VAL A 46 2.73 -3.25 -11.99
C VAL A 46 2.44 -2.35 -10.80
N ALA A 47 2.73 -2.81 -9.59
CA ALA A 47 2.38 -2.06 -8.40
C ALA A 47 3.46 -2.12 -7.32
N GLN A 48 3.36 -1.19 -6.37
CA GLN A 48 4.15 -1.12 -5.15
C GLN A 48 3.22 -1.21 -3.95
N PHE A 49 3.63 -1.96 -2.94
CA PHE A 49 2.97 -2.00 -1.65
C PHE A 49 3.68 -1.04 -0.70
N HIS A 50 2.93 -0.14 -0.09
CA HIS A 50 3.42 0.88 0.84
C HIS A 50 2.80 0.62 2.22
N HIS A 51 3.61 0.55 3.26
CA HIS A 51 3.13 0.28 4.62
C HIS A 51 4.05 0.84 5.69
N LEU A 52 3.51 1.03 6.89
CA LEU A 52 4.29 1.33 8.09
C LEU A 52 4.53 0.05 8.89
N VAL A 53 5.70 -0.05 9.50
CA VAL A 53 6.02 -1.12 10.44
C VAL A 53 6.70 -0.54 11.67
N MET A 54 6.61 -1.25 12.78
CA MET A 54 7.35 -0.94 14.00
C MET A 54 8.68 -1.69 14.01
N ASN A 55 9.78 -1.02 14.38
CA ASN A 55 11.05 -1.68 14.62
C ASN A 55 11.21 -2.15 16.08
N LYS A 56 12.37 -2.75 16.42
CA LYS A 56 12.63 -3.25 17.78
C LYS A 56 12.65 -2.16 18.87
N GLU A 57 12.91 -0.91 18.49
CA GLU A 57 12.99 0.27 19.37
C GLU A 57 11.67 1.06 19.43
N ARG A 58 10.59 0.49 18.86
CA ARG A 58 9.28 1.12 18.68
C ARG A 58 9.31 2.39 17.83
N ASP A 59 10.29 2.53 16.94
CA ASP A 59 10.22 3.54 15.90
C ASP A 59 9.33 3.07 14.74
N THR A 60 8.68 4.05 14.13
CA THR A 60 7.91 3.88 12.92
C THR A 60 8.86 3.86 11.72
N GLU A 61 8.82 2.80 10.94
CA GLU A 61 9.51 2.69 9.67
C GLU A 61 8.51 2.67 8.52
N TYR A 62 8.77 3.50 7.51
CA TYR A 62 8.05 3.42 6.24
C TYR A 62 8.78 2.47 5.29
N ARG A 63 8.05 1.49 4.76
CA ARG A 63 8.56 0.50 3.81
C ARG A 63 7.72 0.51 2.54
N HIS A 64 8.39 0.25 1.42
CA HIS A 64 7.73 0.03 0.15
C HIS A 64 8.46 -1.04 -0.65
N THR A 65 7.70 -1.98 -1.23
CA THR A 65 8.23 -3.09 -2.01
C THR A 65 7.41 -3.27 -3.28
N ASN A 66 7.98 -3.90 -4.30
CA ASN A 66 7.18 -4.30 -5.46
C ASN A 66 6.05 -5.23 -5.00
N TRP A 67 4.83 -4.91 -5.43
CA TRP A 67 3.68 -5.77 -5.25
C TRP A 67 3.74 -6.86 -6.31
N GLU A 68 4.22 -8.00 -5.89
CA GLU A 68 3.95 -9.24 -6.60
C GLU A 68 2.57 -9.69 -6.13
N THR A 69 1.65 -9.95 -7.08
CA THR A 69 0.43 -10.72 -6.78
C THR A 69 0.90 -12.09 -6.30
N ARG A 70 1.21 -12.19 -5.00
CA ARG A 70 1.72 -13.42 -4.41
C ARG A 70 0.67 -14.48 -4.70
N LYS A 71 1.03 -15.47 -5.52
CA LYS A 71 0.49 -16.81 -5.31
C LYS A 71 0.80 -17.11 -3.87
N GLN A 72 -0.24 -17.22 -3.04
CA GLN A 72 -0.07 -17.51 -1.63
C GLN A 72 0.72 -18.81 -1.52
N LYS A 73 2.02 -18.69 -1.23
CA LYS A 73 2.75 -19.80 -0.65
C LYS A 73 2.28 -19.85 0.80
N ASP A 74 1.81 -21.02 1.21
CA ASP A 74 1.53 -21.40 2.59
C ASP A 74 0.09 -21.25 3.12
N GLY A 75 -0.94 -21.31 2.26
CA GLY A 75 -2.33 -21.53 2.71
C GLY A 75 -2.92 -20.45 3.63
N LYS A 76 -2.31 -19.27 3.69
CA LYS A 76 -2.83 -18.10 4.44
C LYS A 76 -4.07 -17.55 3.74
N ALA A 77 -4.97 -16.90 4.47
CA ALA A 77 -6.14 -16.26 3.87
C ALA A 77 -5.74 -15.16 2.86
N GLU A 78 -6.47 -15.05 1.75
CA GLU A 78 -6.23 -13.98 0.77
C GLU A 78 -6.41 -12.62 1.44
N PRO A 79 -5.48 -11.67 1.24
CA PRO A 79 -5.66 -10.33 1.75
C PRO A 79 -6.92 -9.71 1.14
N LYS A 80 -7.76 -9.13 1.99
CA LYS A 80 -8.96 -8.43 1.54
C LYS A 80 -8.57 -7.15 0.80
N LEU A 81 -8.78 -7.14 -0.51
CA LEU A 81 -8.49 -5.97 -1.35
C LEU A 81 -9.73 -5.07 -1.41
N GLU A 82 -9.57 -3.78 -1.11
CA GLU A 82 -10.63 -2.77 -1.23
C GLU A 82 -10.16 -1.61 -2.10
N PHE A 83 -10.84 -1.37 -3.21
CA PHE A 83 -10.48 -0.32 -4.15
C PHE A 83 -10.86 1.06 -3.61
N LEU A 84 -9.86 1.88 -3.27
CA LEU A 84 -10.09 3.24 -2.74
C LEU A 84 -10.41 4.26 -3.84
N THR A 85 -9.47 4.51 -4.76
CA THR A 85 -9.67 5.53 -5.79
C THR A 85 -8.84 5.29 -7.03
N LYS A 86 -9.33 5.79 -8.17
CA LYS A 86 -8.62 5.78 -9.46
C LYS A 86 -7.97 7.13 -9.70
N ILE A 87 -6.70 7.13 -10.11
CA ILE A 87 -5.91 8.35 -10.26
C ILE A 87 -5.25 8.38 -11.63
N ASN A 88 -5.62 9.35 -12.46
CA ASN A 88 -5.08 9.50 -13.82
C ASN A 88 -3.80 10.37 -13.88
N SER A 89 -2.95 10.32 -12.85
CA SER A 89 -1.75 11.17 -12.76
C SER A 89 -0.53 10.42 -12.25
N ALA A 90 0.47 10.26 -13.12
CA ALA A 90 1.76 9.67 -12.75
C ALA A 90 2.49 10.48 -11.65
N LYS A 91 2.30 11.81 -11.61
CA LYS A 91 2.88 12.67 -10.58
C LYS A 91 2.30 12.38 -9.19
N LYS A 92 0.98 12.14 -9.10
CA LYS A 92 0.33 11.73 -7.84
C LYS A 92 0.81 10.34 -7.41
N ALA A 93 1.03 9.44 -8.36
CA ALA A 93 1.58 8.11 -8.10
C ALA A 93 2.98 8.18 -7.46
N THR A 94 3.89 8.96 -8.05
CA THR A 94 5.28 9.06 -7.58
C THR A 94 5.43 9.88 -6.30
N SER A 95 4.47 10.77 -5.99
CA SER A 95 4.52 11.57 -4.76
C SER A 95 4.30 10.75 -3.48
N VAL A 96 3.74 9.55 -3.57
CA VAL A 96 3.44 8.73 -2.38
C VAL A 96 4.69 8.34 -1.62
N THR A 97 5.77 7.93 -2.30
CA THR A 97 7.01 7.57 -1.60
C THR A 97 7.61 8.76 -0.87
N LYS A 98 7.54 9.96 -1.46
CA LYS A 98 7.95 11.19 -0.77
C LYS A 98 7.09 11.44 0.46
N LYS A 99 5.78 11.29 0.35
CA LYS A 99 4.83 11.49 1.45
C LYS A 99 4.98 10.49 2.57
N GLY A 100 5.23 9.22 2.27
CA GLY A 100 5.51 8.21 3.29
C GLY A 100 6.76 8.55 4.10
N ASN A 101 7.81 9.01 3.43
CA ASN A 101 9.02 9.51 4.09
C ASN A 101 8.80 10.80 4.89
N GLU A 102 7.87 11.68 4.46
CA GLU A 102 7.49 12.86 5.23
C GLU A 102 6.69 12.47 6.49
N TYR A 103 5.74 11.53 6.37
CA TYR A 103 4.89 11.10 7.47
C TYR A 103 5.71 10.63 8.68
N ILE A 104 6.74 9.82 8.45
CA ILE A 104 7.59 9.29 9.53
C ILE A 104 8.45 10.35 10.21
N LYS A 105 8.62 11.55 9.63
CA LYS A 105 9.33 12.65 10.30
C LYS A 105 8.53 13.21 11.46
N ASP A 106 7.21 13.24 11.30
CA ASP A 106 6.26 13.76 12.30
C ASP A 106 5.70 12.63 13.19
N HIS A 107 5.79 11.38 12.74
CA HIS A 107 5.28 10.18 13.42
C HIS A 107 6.40 9.18 13.71
N LYS A 108 7.50 9.63 14.35
CA LYS A 108 8.72 8.83 14.56
C LYS A 108 8.51 7.61 15.44
N LYS A 109 7.61 7.69 16.42
CA LYS A 109 7.34 6.62 17.39
C LYS A 109 6.02 5.95 17.09
N TRP A 110 6.01 4.63 17.24
CA TRP A 110 4.82 3.82 17.07
C TRP A 110 3.87 4.03 18.26
N GLU A 111 2.61 4.37 17.98
CA GLU A 111 1.60 4.63 18.99
C GLU A 111 0.66 3.43 19.08
N ALA A 112 1.15 2.36 19.72
CA ALA A 112 0.55 1.03 19.91
C ALA A 112 -0.97 0.91 20.22
N LYS A 113 -1.69 1.99 20.55
CA LYS A 113 -3.14 2.02 20.79
C LYS A 113 -3.94 2.83 19.75
N LYS A 114 -3.25 3.44 18.79
CA LYS A 114 -3.84 4.13 17.64
C LYS A 114 -3.82 3.20 16.44
N THR A 115 -4.74 3.43 15.51
CA THR A 115 -4.73 2.76 14.21
C THR A 115 -3.66 3.38 13.29
N ASP A 116 -2.38 3.33 13.68
CA ASP A 116 -1.27 4.01 12.98
C ASP A 116 -1.22 3.67 11.49
N CYS A 117 -1.39 2.40 11.15
CA CYS A 117 -1.46 1.95 9.76
C CYS A 117 -2.64 2.56 8.99
N LYS A 118 -3.80 2.71 9.63
CA LYS A 118 -4.98 3.33 9.02
C LYS A 118 -4.76 4.83 8.82
N THR A 119 -4.28 5.53 9.85
CA THR A 119 -3.97 6.97 9.79
C THR A 119 -2.97 7.26 8.67
N PHE A 120 -1.96 6.41 8.52
CA PHE A 120 -1.03 6.48 7.41
C PHE A 120 -1.71 6.29 6.06
N VAL A 121 -2.54 5.25 5.89
CA VAL A 121 -3.25 5.03 4.63
C VAL A 121 -4.19 6.18 4.30
N ASP A 122 -4.91 6.73 5.27
CA ASP A 122 -5.77 7.90 5.09
C ASP A 122 -4.94 9.12 4.65
N TYR A 123 -3.77 9.35 5.26
CA TYR A 123 -2.83 10.42 4.91
C TYR A 123 -2.27 10.30 3.48
N ILE A 124 -1.89 9.08 3.07
CA ILE A 124 -1.46 8.84 1.70
C ILE A 124 -2.63 9.01 0.73
N HIS A 125 -3.80 8.48 1.08
CA HIS A 125 -5.01 8.55 0.25
C HIS A 125 -5.45 10.00 0.01
N SER A 126 -5.41 10.86 1.04
CA SER A 126 -5.76 12.28 0.90
C SER A 126 -4.83 13.05 -0.04
N THR A 127 -3.60 12.54 -0.27
CA THR A 127 -2.67 13.15 -1.22
C THR A 127 -3.02 12.80 -2.68
N ILE A 128 -3.67 11.65 -2.88
CA ILE A 128 -3.85 11.08 -4.22
C ILE A 128 -5.31 11.10 -4.71
N ALA A 129 -6.28 11.22 -3.80
CA ALA A 129 -7.65 11.66 -4.12
C ALA A 129 -7.61 13.01 -4.86
#